data_AF-A0A939IEL7-F1
#
_entry.id   AF-A0A939IEL7-F1
#
_cell.length_a   1.000
_cell.length_b   1.000
_cell.length_c   1.000
_cell.angle_alpha   90.00
_cell.angle_beta   90.00
_cell.angle_gamma   90.00
#
_symmetry.space_group_name_H-M   'P 1'
#
loop_
_entity.id
_entity.type
_entity.pdbx_description
1 polymer ?
#
loop_
_entity_poly.entity_id
_entity_poly.type
_entity_poly.pdbx_seq_one_letter_code
_entity_poly.pdbx_strand_id
1 'polypeptide(L)'
;MKIKTITYQRVVNLGNYESKRLELFAELQEGENEEVAISALMEKVEQNVTQQSFLLIEIKDLKNEIKDLKKEIAELESKKDKLTGVEEPNPDDIPFDSGGPTSDDPADF
;
A
#
# COMPACT_ATOMS: atom_id res chain seq x y z
N MET A 1 32.36 -37.78 -22.34
CA MET A 1 31.66 -36.49 -22.19
C MET A 1 32.34 -35.71 -21.09
N LYS A 2 32.96 -34.57 -21.43
CA LYS A 2 33.45 -33.60 -20.44
C LYS A 2 32.42 -32.48 -20.33
N ILE A 3 31.65 -32.47 -19.26
CA ILE A 3 30.76 -31.35 -18.94
C ILE A 3 31.61 -30.27 -18.26
N LYS A 4 31.50 -29.03 -18.73
CA LYS A 4 32.09 -27.87 -18.06
C LYS A 4 30.98 -27.10 -17.36
N THR A 5 31.23 -26.59 -16.16
CA THR A 5 30.26 -25.75 -15.45
C THR A 5 30.80 -24.32 -15.41
N ILE A 6 30.00 -23.36 -15.83
CA ILE A 6 30.26 -21.94 -15.64
C ILE A 6 29.33 -21.40 -14.57
N THR A 7 29.89 -20.56 -13.70
CA THR A 7 29.16 -19.92 -12.61
C THR A 7 29.42 -18.43 -12.68
N TYR A 8 28.36 -17.64 -12.56
CA TYR A 8 28.46 -16.20 -12.46
C TYR A 8 27.71 -15.72 -11.23
N GLN A 9 28.40 -14.92 -10.42
CA GLN A 9 27.87 -14.37 -9.19
C GLN A 9 27.94 -12.84 -9.23
N ARG A 10 26.80 -12.20 -8.98
CA ARG A 10 26.69 -10.75 -8.82
C ARG A 10 26.36 -10.42 -7.36
N VAL A 11 27.17 -9.55 -6.77
CA VAL A 11 26.90 -8.95 -5.46
C VAL A 11 26.15 -7.64 -5.68
N VAL A 12 24.97 -7.53 -5.06
CA VAL A 12 24.10 -6.36 -5.10
C VAL A 12 24.05 -5.75 -3.71
N ASN A 13 24.43 -4.48 -3.59
CA ASN A 13 24.32 -3.74 -2.34
C ASN A 13 22.89 -3.23 -2.18
N LEU A 14 22.23 -3.58 -1.08
CA LEU A 14 20.85 -3.17 -0.80
C LEU A 14 20.79 -1.85 0.00
N GLY A 15 21.94 -1.34 0.42
CA GLY A 15 22.03 -0.27 1.41
C GLY A 15 22.03 -0.83 2.83
N ASN A 16 22.22 0.03 3.84
CA ASN A 16 22.21 -0.36 5.26
C ASN A 16 23.20 -1.48 5.65
N TYR A 17 24.36 -1.54 4.99
CA TYR A 17 25.36 -2.60 5.17
C TYR A 17 24.87 -4.02 4.81
N GLU A 18 23.72 -4.14 4.15
CA GLU A 18 23.20 -5.40 3.64
C GLU A 18 23.58 -5.59 2.17
N SER A 19 23.96 -6.82 1.83
CA SER A 19 24.24 -7.23 0.46
C SER A 19 23.50 -8.52 0.13
N LYS A 20 23.00 -8.59 -1.10
CA LYS A 20 22.40 -9.80 -1.67
C LYS A 20 23.32 -10.36 -2.74
N ARG A 21 23.42 -11.68 -2.80
CA ARG A 21 24.18 -12.38 -3.83
C ARG A 21 23.19 -13.06 -4.77
N LEU A 22 23.31 -12.77 -6.06
CA LEU A 22 22.61 -13.50 -7.11
C LEU A 22 23.64 -14.38 -7.83
N GLU A 23 23.39 -15.67 -7.89
CA GLU A 23 24.26 -16.65 -8.51
C GLU A 23 23.46 -17.48 -9.50
N LEU A 24 23.98 -17.64 -10.72
CA LEU A 24 23.47 -18.57 -11.71
C LEU A 24 24.61 -19.47 -12.19
N PHE A 25 24.27 -20.71 -12.48
CA PHE A 25 25.16 -21.70 -13.07
C PHE A 25 24.60 -22.16 -14.41
N ALA A 26 25.49 -22.52 -15.32
CA ALA A 26 25.15 -23.18 -16.57
C ALA A 26 26.14 -24.33 -16.84
N GLU A 27 25.60 -25.43 -17.35
CA GLU A 27 26.37 -26.59 -17.78
C GLU A 27 26.57 -26.50 -19.28
N LEU A 28 27.82 -26.65 -19.71
CA LEU A 28 28.28 -26.57 -21.08
C LEU A 28 28.54 -27.97 -21.62
N GLN A 29 27.96 -28.24 -22.80
CA GLN A 29 28.17 -29.44 -23.57
C GLN A 29 29.44 -29.36 -24.43
N GLU A 30 29.94 -30.52 -24.84
CA GLU A 30 31.15 -30.64 -25.65
C GLU A 30 30.91 -30.04 -27.06
N GLY A 31 31.57 -28.91 -27.37
CA GLY A 31 31.42 -28.17 -28.63
C GLY A 31 30.69 -26.83 -28.51
N GLU A 32 30.13 -26.50 -27.35
CA GLU A 32 29.55 -25.17 -27.10
C GLU A 32 30.65 -24.10 -26.91
N ASN A 33 30.35 -22.88 -27.35
CA ASN A 33 31.24 -21.74 -27.18
C ASN A 33 31.09 -21.16 -25.77
N GLU A 34 32.15 -21.31 -24.97
CA GLU A 34 32.23 -20.85 -23.58
C GLU A 34 31.99 -19.34 -23.45
N GLU A 35 32.56 -18.53 -24.35
CA GLU A 35 32.44 -17.06 -24.28
C GLU A 35 31.00 -16.60 -24.50
N VAL A 36 30.29 -17.26 -25.42
CA VAL A 36 28.88 -16.98 -25.70
C VAL A 36 28.02 -17.37 -24.50
N ALA A 37 28.27 -18.53 -23.90
CA ALA A 37 27.53 -19.00 -22.74
C ALA A 37 27.78 -18.14 -21.49
N ILE A 38 29.02 -17.71 -21.26
CA ILE A 38 29.37 -16.78 -20.19
C ILE A 38 28.65 -15.45 -20.39
N SER A 39 28.66 -14.90 -21.61
CA SER A 39 28.00 -13.64 -21.94
C SER A 39 26.49 -13.72 -21.68
N ALA A 40 25.85 -14.80 -22.12
CA ALA A 40 24.42 -15.04 -21.88
C ALA A 40 24.10 -15.19 -20.39
N LEU A 41 24.96 -15.87 -19.62
CA LEU A 41 24.79 -16.04 -18.17
C LEU A 41 24.91 -14.69 -17.44
N MET A 42 25.89 -13.87 -17.82
CA MET A 42 26.07 -12.51 -17.29
C MET A 42 24.86 -11.63 -17.60
N GLU A 43 24.40 -11.61 -18.84
CA GLU A 43 23.23 -10.82 -19.26
C GLU A 43 22.00 -11.21 -18.45
N LYS A 44 21.76 -12.52 -18.26
CA LYS A 44 20.61 -13.00 -17.49
C LYS A 44 20.66 -12.60 -16.02
N VAL A 45 21.84 -12.61 -15.40
CA VAL A 45 22.02 -12.12 -14.03
C VAL A 45 21.79 -10.62 -13.95
N GLU A 46 22.34 -9.82 -14.86
CA GLU A 46 22.16 -8.37 -14.86
C GLU A 46 20.70 -7.95 -15.14
N GLN A 47 20.01 -8.64 -16.06
CA GLN A 47 18.58 -8.46 -16.29
C GLN A 47 17.77 -8.76 -15.03
N ASN A 48 18.06 -9.86 -14.34
CA ASN A 48 17.38 -10.22 -13.08
C ASN A 48 17.63 -9.19 -11.97
N VAL A 49 18.86 -8.71 -11.82
CA VAL A 49 19.20 -7.67 -10.83
C VAL A 49 18.44 -6.38 -11.13
N THR A 50 18.41 -5.98 -12.39
CA THR A 50 17.72 -4.77 -12.85
C THR A 50 16.21 -4.87 -12.66
N GLN A 51 15.59 -5.99 -13.04
CA GLN A 51 14.16 -6.20 -12.80
C GLN A 51 13.81 -6.17 -11.31
N GLN A 52 14.64 -6.79 -10.46
CA GLN A 52 14.43 -6.75 -9.02
C GLN A 52 14.53 -5.32 -8.46
N SER A 53 15.46 -4.49 -8.96
CA SER A 53 15.57 -3.11 -8.49
C SER A 53 14.35 -2.26 -8.89
N PHE A 54 13.85 -2.42 -10.12
CA PHE A 54 12.61 -1.76 -10.56
C PHE A 54 11.40 -2.15 -9.70
N LEU A 55 11.20 -3.46 -9.45
CA LEU A 55 10.12 -3.95 -8.60
C LEU A 55 10.21 -3.40 -7.17
N LEU A 56 11.42 -3.25 -6.62
CA LEU A 56 11.60 -2.68 -5.28
C LEU A 56 11.21 -1.20 -5.22
N ILE A 57 11.50 -0.43 -6.28
CA ILE A 57 11.08 0.98 -6.39
C ILE A 57 9.55 1.04 -6.47
N GLU A 58 8.93 0.24 -7.33
CA GLU A 58 7.48 0.20 -7.49
C GLU A 58 6.76 -0.19 -6.18
N ILE A 59 7.26 -1.21 -5.46
CA ILE A 59 6.74 -1.59 -4.14
C ILE A 59 6.82 -0.44 -3.15
N LYS A 60 7.91 0.35 -3.19
CA LYS A 60 8.08 1.50 -2.30
C LYS A 60 7.07 2.59 -2.63
N ASP A 61 6.86 2.88 -3.90
CA ASP A 61 5.92 3.91 -4.35
C ASP A 61 4.47 3.52 -4.02
N LEU A 62 4.08 2.27 -4.31
CA LEU A 62 2.76 1.73 -3.95
C LEU A 62 2.52 1.76 -2.43
N LYS A 63 3.55 1.50 -1.62
CA LYS A 63 3.43 1.62 -0.15
C LYS A 63 3.17 3.06 0.30
N ASN A 64 3.80 4.03 -0.36
CA ASN A 64 3.55 5.45 -0.06
C ASN A 64 2.12 5.84 -0.46
N GLU A 65 1.67 5.42 -1.65
CA GLU A 65 0.31 5.67 -2.11
C GLU A 65 -0.75 5.08 -1.17
N ILE A 66 -0.57 3.82 -0.74
CA ILE A 66 -1.44 3.19 0.27
C ILE A 66 -1.46 3.99 1.57
N LYS A 67 -0.32 4.54 2.00
CA LYS A 67 -0.24 5.34 3.22
C LYS A 67 -1.02 6.65 3.08
N ASP A 68 -0.95 7.29 1.93
CA ASP A 68 -1.64 8.57 1.70
C ASP A 68 -3.14 8.37 1.51
N LEU A 69 -3.56 7.33 0.76
CA LEU A 69 -4.98 6.95 0.66
C LEU A 69 -5.59 6.61 2.02
N LYS A 70 -4.85 5.92 2.91
CA LYS A 70 -5.31 5.65 4.27
C LYS A 70 -5.53 6.91 5.10
N LYS A 71 -4.68 7.93 4.94
CA LYS A 71 -4.88 9.23 5.61
C LYS A 71 -6.12 9.92 5.06
N GLU A 72 -6.31 9.91 3.75
CA GLU A 72 -7.47 10.53 3.11
C GLU A 72 -8.78 9.86 3.57
N ILE A 73 -8.80 8.53 3.67
CA ILE A 73 -9.94 7.79 4.24
C ILE A 73 -10.21 8.24 5.67
N ALA A 74 -9.20 8.29 6.53
CA ALA A 74 -9.37 8.72 7.92
C ALA A 74 -9.87 10.17 8.04
N GLU A 75 -9.43 11.06 7.17
CA GLU A 75 -9.91 12.44 7.10
C GLU A 75 -11.37 12.52 6.64
N LEU A 76 -11.75 11.72 5.64
CA LEU A 76 -13.13 11.65 5.15
C LEU A 76 -14.07 11.03 6.18
N GLU A 77 -13.65 9.99 6.90
CA GLU A 77 -14.39 9.41 8.02
C GLU A 77 -14.62 10.46 9.12
N SER A 78 -13.58 11.19 9.53
CA SER A 78 -13.73 12.28 10.51
C SER A 78 -14.67 13.38 10.02
N LYS A 79 -14.64 13.73 8.73
CA LYS A 79 -15.57 14.71 8.14
C LYS A 79 -17.00 14.18 8.12
N LYS A 80 -17.19 12.90 7.78
CA LYS A 80 -18.51 12.25 7.77
C LYS A 80 -19.10 12.26 9.19
N ASP A 81 -18.34 11.84 10.19
CA ASP A 81 -18.81 11.80 11.58
C ASP A 81 -19.21 13.19 12.09
N LYS A 82 -18.49 14.24 11.70
CA LYS A 82 -18.86 15.63 12.01
C LYS A 82 -20.16 16.08 11.35
N LEU A 83 -20.48 15.55 10.17
CA LEU A 83 -21.70 15.89 9.42
C LEU A 83 -22.91 15.06 9.89
N THR A 84 -22.70 13.81 10.32
CA THR A 84 -23.77 12.93 10.79
C THR A 84 -23.98 12.96 12.31
N GLY A 85 -23.09 13.62 13.06
CA GLY A 85 -23.15 13.77 14.52
C GLY A 85 -24.04 14.92 15.03
N VAL A 86 -24.87 15.52 14.18
CA VAL A 86 -25.94 16.43 14.64
C VAL A 86 -27.10 15.55 15.10
N GLU A 87 -27.22 15.33 16.41
CA GLU A 87 -28.43 14.77 17.03
C GLU A 87 -29.65 15.54 16.51
N GLU A 88 -30.65 14.81 16.00
CA GLU A 88 -31.97 15.39 15.78
C GLU A 88 -32.43 15.98 17.12
N PRO A 89 -32.88 17.25 17.17
CA PRO A 89 -33.36 17.85 18.40
C PRO A 89 -34.44 16.94 18.97
N ASN A 90 -34.26 16.53 20.23
CA ASN A 90 -35.15 15.61 20.91
C ASN A 90 -36.59 16.17 20.80
N PRO A 91 -37.57 15.43 20.26
CA PRO A 91 -38.93 15.95 20.06
C PRO A 91 -39.63 16.37 21.37
N ASP A 92 -39.07 16.02 22.52
CA ASP A 92 -39.50 16.45 23.85
C ASP A 92 -38.96 17.84 24.27
N ASP A 93 -37.99 18.41 23.56
CA ASP A 93 -37.46 19.77 23.80
C ASP A 93 -38.25 20.84 23.01
N ILE A 94 -39.38 20.47 22.41
CA ILE A 94 -40.31 21.44 21.83
C ILE A 94 -40.94 22.21 23.00
N PRO A 95 -40.78 23.56 23.08
CA PRO A 95 -41.46 24.36 24.08
C PRO A 95 -42.94 24.44 23.69
N PHE A 96 -43.70 23.38 23.99
CA PHE A 96 -45.14 23.46 24.01
C PHE A 96 -45.50 24.39 25.17
N ASP A 97 -45.73 25.65 24.83
CA ASP A 97 -46.39 26.61 25.70
C ASP A 97 -47.68 25.93 26.18
N SER A 98 -47.65 25.48 27.42
CA SER A 98 -48.75 24.77 28.06
C SER A 98 -49.90 25.75 28.19
N GLY A 99 -50.71 25.84 27.13
CA GLY A 99 -51.99 26.51 27.08
C GLY A 99 -52.91 25.86 28.11
N GLY A 100 -52.76 26.28 29.36
CA GLY A 100 -53.71 25.97 30.41
C GLY A 100 -55.07 26.53 30.00
N PRO A 101 -56.16 25.74 30.03
CA PRO A 101 -57.48 26.30 29.84
C PRO A 101 -57.74 27.26 31.00
N THR A 102 -57.83 28.56 30.71
CA THR A 102 -58.34 29.54 31.67
C THR A 102 -59.82 29.23 31.88
N SER A 103 -60.13 28.41 32.88
CA SER A 103 -61.45 28.34 33.46
C SER A 103 -61.56 29.46 34.49
N ASP A 104 -62.14 30.59 34.10
CA ASP A 104 -62.72 31.52 35.06
C ASP A 104 -64.16 31.83 34.65
N ASP A 105 -65.04 31.57 35.61
CA ASP A 105 -66.50 31.63 35.62
C ASP A 105 -67.08 32.98 35.17
N PRO A 106 -68.20 33.01 34.43
CA PRO A 106 -69.04 34.20 34.34
C PRO A 106 -70.13 34.13 35.41
N ALA A 107 -69.89 34.76 36.57
CA ALA A 107 -70.96 35.09 37.51
C ALA A 107 -70.72 36.49 38.08
N ASP A 108 -71.46 37.47 37.57
CA ASP A 108 -72.19 38.41 38.42
C ASP A 108 -73.28 39.12 37.59
N PHE A 109 -74.51 39.01 38.08
CA PHE A 109 -75.75 39.63 37.61
C PHE A 109 -76.12 40.76 38.58
#